data_AF-A0AAV4I050-F1
#
_entry.id   AF-A0AAV4I050-F1
#
_cell.length_a   1.000
_cell.length_b   1.000
_cell.length_c   1.000
_cell.angle_alpha   90.00
_cell.angle_beta   90.00
_cell.angle_gamma   90.00
#
_symmetry.space_group_name_H-M   'P 1'
#
loop_
_entity.id
_entity.type
_entity.pdbx_description
1 polymer ?
#
loop_
_entity_poly.entity_id
_entity_poly.type
_entity_poly.pdbx_seq_one_letter_code
_entity_poly.pdbx_strand_id
1 'polypeptide(L)'
;MNSDKLFLPVPDLKVTGGPLYLADLEELVPGQVCLKCPWHKWTFSIDSGCSIKPAGRGLVAKTYPVKVNREGQIYIGFDSFGPSAFEI
;
A
#
# COMPACT_ATOMS: atom_id res chain seq x y z
N MET A 1 14.74 -0.96 -13.97
CA MET A 1 13.81 -0.70 -12.87
C MET A 1 13.26 -2.05 -12.45
N ASN A 2 13.79 -2.61 -11.37
CA ASN A 2 13.60 -4.02 -10.99
C ASN A 2 13.15 -4.09 -9.53
N SER A 3 11.84 -4.18 -9.31
CA SER A 3 11.16 -4.78 -8.16
C SER A 3 9.70 -4.32 -8.18
N ASP A 4 8.80 -5.18 -8.65
CA ASP A 4 7.36 -4.93 -8.71
C ASP A 4 6.79 -4.93 -7.28
N LYS A 5 6.76 -3.77 -6.61
CA LYS A 5 6.13 -3.65 -5.29
C LYS A 5 4.62 -3.54 -5.46
N LEU A 6 3.85 -4.39 -4.77
CA LEU A 6 2.40 -4.24 -4.65
C LEU A 6 2.10 -3.65 -3.28
N PHE A 7 1.19 -2.69 -3.28
CA PHE A 7 0.78 -2.00 -2.06
C PHE A 7 -0.52 -2.65 -1.66
N LEU A 8 -0.46 -3.48 -0.63
CA LEU A 8 -1.68 -3.89 0.02
C LEU A 8 -2.11 -2.77 0.96
N PRO A 9 -3.36 -2.30 0.84
CA PRO A 9 -4.04 -1.56 1.89
C PRO A 9 -3.80 -2.23 3.23
N VAL A 10 -2.94 -1.67 4.08
CA VAL A 10 -2.99 -2.08 5.49
C VAL A 10 -4.23 -1.41 6.09
N PRO A 11 -5.16 -2.18 6.65
CA PRO A 11 -6.29 -1.63 7.38
C PRO A 11 -5.85 -0.85 8.64
N ASP A 12 -4.59 -1.00 9.07
CA ASP A 12 -4.05 -0.43 10.32
C ASP A 12 -3.42 0.97 10.20
N LEU A 13 -3.86 1.79 9.24
CA LEU A 13 -3.70 3.23 9.43
C LEU A 13 -4.64 3.63 10.59
N LYS A 14 -4.11 3.53 11.82
CA LYS A 14 -4.73 3.61 13.15
C LYS A 14 -5.64 4.80 13.45
N VAL A 15 -6.01 5.60 12.46
CA VAL A 15 -6.90 6.74 12.64
C VAL A 15 -8.26 6.53 11.98
N THR A 16 -8.43 5.69 10.94
CA THR A 16 -9.79 5.46 10.37
C THR A 16 -10.04 4.19 9.54
N GLY A 17 -9.09 3.26 9.31
CA GLY A 17 -9.42 1.96 8.70
C GLY A 17 -10.08 1.98 7.31
N GLY A 18 -9.85 3.04 6.52
CA GLY A 18 -10.48 3.19 5.21
C GLY A 18 -10.02 2.14 4.18
N PRO A 19 -10.89 1.71 3.25
CA PRO A 19 -10.61 0.68 2.28
C PRO A 19 -9.68 1.21 1.19
N LEU A 20 -8.35 1.12 1.37
CA LEU A 20 -7.42 1.57 0.33
C LEU A 20 -7.49 0.74 -0.96
N TYR A 21 -8.18 -0.42 -0.95
CA TYR A 21 -8.44 -1.18 -2.19
C TYR A 21 -9.47 -0.49 -3.10
N LEU A 22 -10.22 0.49 -2.57
CA LEU A 22 -11.13 1.37 -3.31
C LEU A 22 -10.49 2.73 -3.61
N ALA A 23 -9.20 2.90 -3.34
CA ALA A 23 -8.52 4.17 -3.56
C ALA A 23 -8.23 4.42 -5.04
N ASP A 24 -8.29 5.69 -5.42
CA ASP A 24 -7.87 6.12 -6.73
C ASP A 24 -6.34 6.09 -6.83
N LEU A 25 -5.84 5.63 -7.98
CA LEU A 25 -4.44 5.80 -8.37
C LEU A 25 -4.32 7.12 -9.12
N GLU A 26 -3.53 8.05 -8.58
CA GLU A 26 -3.30 9.37 -9.15
C GLU A 26 -1.80 9.58 -9.37
N GLU A 27 -1.42 10.12 -10.53
CA GLU A 27 -0.07 10.60 -10.77
C GLU A 27 0.00 12.08 -10.33
N LEU A 28 0.74 12.38 -9.26
CA LEU A 28 0.84 13.75 -8.75
C LEU A 28 1.86 14.59 -9.52
N VAL A 29 2.95 13.96 -9.95
CA VAL A 29 3.99 14.49 -10.83
C VAL A 29 4.46 13.36 -11.75
N PRO A 30 5.05 13.65 -12.93
CA PRO A 30 5.49 12.61 -13.86
C PRO A 30 6.37 11.55 -13.20
N GLY A 31 5.93 10.29 -13.28
CA GLY A 31 6.57 9.11 -12.69
C GLY A 31 6.21 8.81 -11.24
N GLN A 32 5.45 9.66 -10.55
CA GLN A 32 5.08 9.46 -9.14
C GLN A 32 3.61 9.06 -9.00
N VAL A 33 3.36 7.75 -9.03
CA VAL A 33 2.03 7.19 -8.76
C VAL A 33 1.75 7.18 -7.26
N CYS A 34 0.59 7.69 -6.89
CA CYS A 34 0.14 7.78 -5.52
C CYS A 34 -1.24 7.14 -5.36
N LEU A 35 -1.50 6.64 -4.16
CA LEU A 35 -2.79 6.10 -3.75
C LEU A 35 -3.54 7.16 -2.95
N LYS A 36 -4.79 7.46 -3.31
CA LYS A 36 -5.63 8.44 -2.62
C LYS A 36 -6.82 7.78 -1.94
N CYS A 37 -6.81 7.80 -0.61
CA CYS A 37 -7.87 7.20 0.21
C CYS A 37 -9.24 7.82 -0.11
N PRO A 38 -10.28 7.01 -0.36
CA PRO A 38 -11.59 7.53 -0.74
C PRO A 38 -12.28 8.27 0.40
N TRP A 39 -12.00 7.92 1.66
CA TRP A 39 -12.69 8.45 2.83
C TRP A 39 -12.19 9.84 3.24
N HIS A 40 -10.90 9.96 3.54
CA HIS A 40 -10.32 11.19 4.09
C HIS A 40 -9.32 11.86 3.14
N LYS A 41 -9.22 11.37 1.90
CA LYS A 41 -8.41 11.94 0.80
C LYS A 41 -6.91 12.02 1.08
N TRP A 42 -6.42 11.23 2.03
CA TRP A 42 -4.99 11.12 2.26
C TRP A 42 -4.32 10.44 1.08
N THR A 43 -3.16 10.95 0.70
CA THR A 43 -2.40 10.50 -0.45
C THR A 43 -1.09 9.90 0.01
N PHE A 44 -0.77 8.71 -0.50
CA PHE A 44 0.43 7.96 -0.16
C PHE A 44 1.22 7.61 -1.42
N SER A 45 2.55 7.65 -1.33
CA SER A 45 3.42 7.19 -2.42
C SER A 45 3.39 5.66 -2.53
N ILE A 46 3.26 5.17 -3.76
CA ILE A 46 3.33 3.75 -4.13
C ILE A 46 4.80 3.29 -4.28
N ASP A 47 5.79 4.06 -3.87
CA ASP A 47 7.18 3.55 -3.86
C ASP A 47 7.69 3.30 -2.44
N SER A 48 7.21 4.15 -1.54
CA SER A 48 7.68 4.27 -0.16
C SER A 48 6.62 3.97 0.89
N GLY A 49 5.33 4.04 0.54
CA GLY A 49 4.22 4.03 1.50
C GLY A 49 4.07 5.34 2.27
N CYS A 50 4.98 6.30 2.11
CA CYS A 50 4.95 7.56 2.84
C CYS A 50 3.73 8.41 2.47
N SER A 51 3.13 9.06 3.46
CA SER A 51 2.08 10.05 3.25
C SER A 51 2.65 11.29 2.57
N ILE A 52 2.10 11.61 1.40
CA ILE A 52 2.37 12.83 0.64
C ILE A 52 1.41 13.94 1.07
N LYS A 53 0.14 13.57 1.32
CA LYS A 53 -0.90 14.48 1.82
C LYS A 53 -1.70 13.79 2.92
N PRO A 54 -1.87 14.41 4.10
CA PRO A 54 -1.23 15.65 4.56
C PRO A 54 0.29 15.48 4.72
N ALA A 55 1.07 16.49 4.30
CA ALA A 55 2.51 16.49 4.45
C ALA A 55 2.94 16.57 5.93
N GLY A 56 4.16 16.11 6.24
CA GLY A 56 4.79 16.32 7.55
C GLY A 56 4.22 15.47 8.71
N ARG A 57 3.33 14.52 8.44
CA ARG A 57 2.79 13.63 9.49
C ARG A 57 3.68 12.42 9.81
N GLY A 58 4.70 12.15 8.99
CA GLY A 58 5.57 10.98 9.18
C GLY A 58 4.85 9.63 9.09
N LEU A 59 3.64 9.61 8.51
CA LEU A 59 2.83 8.40 8.41
C LEU A 59 3.28 7.59 7.20
N VAL A 60 3.50 6.30 7.42
CA VAL A 60 3.93 5.35 6.40
C VAL A 60 2.94 4.19 6.40
N ALA A 61 2.29 3.96 5.27
CA ALA A 61 1.52 2.75 5.06
C ALA A 61 2.47 1.56 4.98
N LYS A 62 2.14 0.45 5.65
CA LYS A 62 2.88 -0.80 5.55
C LYS A 62 2.88 -1.26 4.09
N THR A 63 4.03 -1.74 3.64
CA THR A 63 4.23 -2.24 2.28
C THR A 63 4.74 -3.67 2.35
N TYR A 64 4.49 -4.44 1.29
CA TYR A 64 4.95 -5.81 1.18
C TYR A 64 5.68 -5.98 -0.15
N PRO A 65 6.83 -6.68 -0.17
CA PRO A 65 7.50 -7.00 -1.42
C PRO A 65 6.60 -7.90 -2.27
N VAL A 66 6.54 -7.61 -3.57
CA VAL A 66 5.83 -8.45 -4.53
C VAL A 66 6.74 -8.89 -5.66
N LYS A 67 6.39 -10.03 -6.22
CA LYS A 67 7.02 -10.59 -7.40
C LYS A 67 5.95 -11.13 -8.32
N VAL A 68 5.99 -10.74 -9.58
CA VAL A 68 5.22 -11.38 -10.65
C VAL A 68 6.16 -12.34 -11.38
N ASN A 69 5.78 -13.60 -11.50
CA ASN A 69 6.57 -14.55 -12.30
C ASN A 69 6.21 -14.46 -13.79
N ARG A 70 6.92 -15.22 -14.63
CA ARG A 70 6.68 -15.23 -16.09
C ARG A 70 5.30 -15.78 -16.49
N GLU A 71 4.64 -16.48 -15.59
CA GLU A 71 3.31 -17.07 -15.79
C GLU A 71 2.19 -16.13 -15.33
N GLY A 72 2.53 -14.93 -14.83
CA GLY A 72 1.56 -13.95 -14.33
C GLY A 72 1.08 -14.20 -12.91
N GLN A 73 1.69 -15.13 -12.17
CA GLN A 73 1.36 -15.37 -10.77
C GLN A 73 1.98 -14.30 -9.88
N ILE A 74 1.17 -13.79 -8.95
CA ILE A 74 1.56 -12.75 -8.00
C ILE A 74 1.94 -13.39 -6.66
N TYR A 75 3.16 -13.14 -6.20
CA TYR A 75 3.66 -13.56 -4.90
C TYR A 75 3.83 -12.36 -3.99
N ILE A 76 3.34 -12.48 -2.75
CA ILE A 76 3.43 -11.44 -1.73
C ILE A 76 4.31 -11.96 -0.60
N GLY A 77 5.43 -11.28 -0.34
CA GLY A 77 6.30 -11.60 0.78
C GLY A 77 5.82 -10.89 2.05
N PHE A 78 5.88 -11.57 3.18
CA PHE A 78 5.54 -11.06 4.50
C PHE A 78 6.43 -11.73 5.54
N ASP A 79 6.65 -11.06 6.67
CA ASP A 79 7.57 -11.55 7.71
C ASP A 79 7.00 -12.72 8.52
N SER A 80 5.69 -12.70 8.77
CA SER A 80 5.01 -13.70 9.58
C SER A 80 3.52 -13.77 9.28
N PHE A 81 2.92 -14.91 9.56
CA PHE A 81 1.46 -15.06 9.62
C PHE A 81 0.91 -14.47 10.92
N GLY A 82 -0.29 -13.89 10.85
CA GLY A 82 -1.05 -13.53 12.06
C GLY A 82 -1.62 -14.79 12.74
N PRO A 83 -1.88 -14.76 14.06
CA PRO A 83 -2.43 -15.92 14.78
C PRO A 83 -3.74 -16.45 14.19
N SER A 84 -4.59 -15.55 13.70
CA SER A 84 -5.88 -15.88 13.08
C SER A 84 -5.76 -16.72 11.80
N ALA A 85 -4.58 -16.79 11.18
CA ALA A 85 -4.36 -17.66 10.02
C ALA A 85 -4.42 -19.16 10.39
N PHE A 86 -4.36 -19.48 11.68
CA PHE A 86 -4.32 -20.85 12.21
C PHE A 86 -5.54 -21.18 13.07
N GLU A 87 -6.50 -20.26 13.20
CA GLU A 87 -7.76 -20.49 13.89
C GLU A 87 -8.68 -21.31 12.96
N ILE A 88 -9.19 -22.45 13.47
CA ILE A 88 -10.10 -23.38 12.77
C ILE A 88 -11.49 -23.25 13.39
#